data_AF-A0A967D967-F1
#
_entry.id   AF-A0A967D967-F1
#
_cell.length_a   1.000
_cell.length_b   1.000
_cell.length_c   1.000
_cell.angle_alpha   90.00
_cell.angle_beta   90.00
_cell.angle_gamma   90.00
#
_symmetry.space_group_name_H-M   'P 1'
#
loop_
_entity.id
_entity.type
_entity.pdbx_description
1 polymer ?
#
loop_
_entity_poly.entity_id
_entity_poly.type
_entity_poly.pdbx_seq_one_letter_code
_entity_poly.pdbx_strand_id
1 'polypeptide(L)'
;RPSLEEGRLCVVSYQGKIGCAELRTGNLAWSKDFSSYTGTTQSTEFVFAANEKSHVYAYRASDGVQVWENTQLTWRDVGEPLAVGKVVLMGDKQGYVHLLNQNSGQLVSRIRHDSSPVTAAPIAAGGVIIIASQGGKIAAYRPR
;
A
#
# COMPACT_ATOMS: atom_id res chain seq x y z
N ARG A 1 5.72 4.53 6.09
CA ARG A 1 5.61 5.91 5.52
C ARG A 1 4.16 6.43 5.55
N PRO A 2 3.90 7.73 5.86
CA PRO A 2 2.57 8.35 5.71
C PRO A 2 2.26 8.69 4.25
N SER A 3 0.99 8.88 3.92
CA SER A 3 0.54 9.28 2.58
C SER A 3 -0.24 10.59 2.64
N LEU A 4 -0.20 11.36 1.56
CA LEU A 4 -0.88 12.65 1.42
C LEU A 4 -1.62 12.67 0.08
N GLU A 5 -2.92 12.94 0.12
CA GLU A 5 -3.77 13.08 -1.07
C GLU A 5 -4.78 14.20 -0.80
N GLU A 6 -4.93 15.17 -1.71
CA GLU A 6 -5.91 16.27 -1.62
C GLU A 6 -5.98 16.98 -0.23
N GLY A 7 -4.82 17.17 0.42
CA GLY A 7 -4.76 17.82 1.74
C GLY A 7 -5.18 16.92 2.91
N ARG A 8 -5.39 15.62 2.68
CA ARG A 8 -5.64 14.59 3.69
C ARG A 8 -4.37 13.77 3.94
N LEU A 9 -3.87 13.86 5.17
CA LEU A 9 -2.73 13.10 5.65
C LEU A 9 -3.24 11.81 6.30
N CYS A 10 -2.81 10.65 5.79
CA CYS A 10 -3.12 9.37 6.42
C CYS A 10 -1.86 8.70 6.93
N VAL A 11 -1.93 8.17 8.15
CA VAL A 11 -0.80 7.62 8.89
C VAL A 11 -1.16 6.27 9.49
N VAL A 12 -0.15 5.42 9.66
CA VAL A 12 -0.27 4.16 10.39
C VAL A 12 0.95 3.98 11.29
N SER A 13 0.76 3.35 12.43
CA SER A 13 1.83 3.03 13.37
C SER A 13 1.89 1.53 13.70
N TYR A 14 3.05 1.05 14.10
CA TYR A 14 3.18 -0.29 14.69
C TYR A 14 2.52 -0.31 16.07
N GLN A 15 1.78 -1.40 16.39
CA GLN A 15 1.04 -1.55 17.66
C GLN A 15 0.16 -0.34 18.03
N GLY A 16 -0.41 0.34 17.03
CA GLY A 16 -1.25 1.50 17.28
C GLY A 16 -2.44 1.54 16.35
N LYS A 17 -2.49 2.60 15.54
CA LYS A 17 -3.68 2.93 14.76
C LYS A 17 -3.33 3.25 13.32
N ILE A 18 -4.31 3.08 12.46
CA ILE A 18 -4.40 3.76 11.16
C ILE A 18 -5.42 4.89 11.29
N GLY A 19 -5.16 6.02 10.66
CA GLY A 19 -6.09 7.15 10.66
C GLY A 19 -5.75 8.18 9.59
N CYS A 20 -6.70 9.07 9.37
CA CYS A 20 -6.54 10.21 8.46
C CYS A 20 -6.92 11.51 9.17
N ALA A 21 -6.21 12.57 8.83
CA ALA A 21 -6.40 13.91 9.36
C ALA A 21 -6.34 14.95 8.23
N GLU A 22 -6.97 16.09 8.43
CA GLU A 22 -6.83 17.25 7.54
C GLU A 22 -5.47 17.90 7.77
N LEU A 23 -4.65 18.01 6.72
CA LEU A 23 -3.26 18.47 6.82
C LEU A 23 -3.17 19.91 7.35
N ARG A 24 -4.09 20.78 6.95
CA ARG A 24 -4.03 22.22 7.25
C ARG A 24 -4.37 22.53 8.70
N THR A 25 -5.30 21.78 9.29
CA THR A 25 -5.83 22.02 10.63
C THR A 25 -5.30 21.03 11.66
N GLY A 26 -4.83 19.86 11.22
CA GLY A 26 -4.48 18.74 12.08
C GLY A 26 -5.69 17.99 12.63
N ASN A 27 -6.91 18.35 12.21
CA ASN A 27 -8.13 17.71 12.71
C ASN A 27 -8.18 16.24 12.29
N LEU A 28 -8.31 15.35 13.27
CA LEU A 28 -8.47 13.92 13.02
C LEU A 28 -9.85 13.65 12.43
N ALA A 29 -9.90 13.12 11.21
CA ALA A 29 -11.17 12.73 10.57
C ALA A 29 -11.67 11.40 11.13
N TRP A 30 -10.77 10.42 11.24
CA TRP A 30 -11.08 9.09 11.80
C TRP A 30 -9.81 8.35 12.20
N SER A 31 -9.94 7.36 13.08
CA SER A 31 -8.89 6.39 13.40
C SER A 31 -9.46 5.01 13.73
N LYS A 32 -8.64 3.97 13.55
CA LYS A 32 -8.96 2.57 13.87
C LYS A 32 -7.73 1.86 14.42
N ASP A 33 -7.96 0.86 15.27
CA ASP A 33 -6.88 -0.03 15.69
C ASP A 33 -6.36 -0.81 14.50
N PHE A 34 -5.06 -0.66 14.24
CA PHE A 34 -4.37 -1.26 13.12
C PHE A 34 -2.87 -1.16 13.35
N SER A 35 -2.17 -2.27 13.20
CA SER A 35 -0.73 -2.33 13.35
C SER A 35 -0.11 -2.61 11.99
N SER A 36 0.93 -1.86 11.63
CA SER A 36 1.64 -2.01 10.35
C SER A 36 3.12 -1.73 10.52
N TYR A 37 3.95 -2.41 9.72
CA TYR A 37 5.39 -2.15 9.61
C TYR A 37 5.76 -1.26 8.43
N THR A 38 4.85 -1.06 7.47
CA THR A 38 5.22 -0.52 6.15
C THR A 38 4.73 0.90 5.99
N GLY A 39 3.43 1.12 6.00
CA GLY A 39 2.88 2.46 5.81
C GLY A 39 1.52 2.47 5.15
N THR A 40 1.13 3.65 4.71
CA THR A 40 -0.10 3.88 3.96
C THR A 40 0.20 4.38 2.54
N THR A 41 -0.70 4.07 1.62
CA THR A 41 -0.79 4.72 0.31
C THR A 41 -2.25 5.09 0.05
N GLN A 42 -2.50 6.03 -0.86
CA GLN A 42 -3.84 6.59 -1.07
C GLN A 42 -4.18 6.72 -2.55
N SER A 43 -5.47 6.56 -2.82
CA SER A 43 -6.14 7.22 -3.94
C SER A 43 -7.06 8.31 -3.38
N THR A 44 -7.77 9.01 -4.26
CA THR A 44 -8.80 9.97 -3.86
C THR A 44 -9.84 9.35 -2.92
N GLU A 45 -10.29 8.11 -3.21
CA GLU A 45 -11.38 7.44 -2.49
C GLU A 45 -10.94 6.54 -1.34
N PHE A 46 -9.72 6.00 -1.39
CA PHE A 46 -9.28 4.96 -0.46
C PHE A 46 -7.91 5.25 0.14
N VAL A 47 -7.71 4.77 1.37
CA VAL A 47 -6.39 4.56 1.95
C VAL A 47 -6.15 3.06 2.09
N PHE A 48 -4.95 2.64 1.70
CA PHE A 48 -4.51 1.25 1.73
C PHE A 48 -3.35 1.07 2.69
N ALA A 49 -3.35 -0.05 3.41
CA ALA A 49 -2.26 -0.45 4.29
C ALA A 49 -2.22 -1.97 4.42
N ALA A 50 -1.04 -2.51 4.76
CA ALA A 50 -0.88 -3.90 5.14
C ALA A 50 -0.56 -4.03 6.64
N ASN A 51 -1.16 -5.01 7.31
CA ASN A 51 -0.88 -5.25 8.72
C ASN A 51 0.34 -6.16 8.94
N GLU A 52 0.69 -6.46 10.20
CA GLU A 52 1.81 -7.34 10.54
C GLU A 52 1.70 -8.77 9.99
N LYS A 53 0.51 -9.23 9.62
CA LYS A 53 0.27 -10.55 9.01
C LYS A 53 0.32 -10.51 7.48
N SER A 54 0.62 -9.35 6.88
CA SER A 54 0.54 -9.10 5.44
C SER A 54 -0.89 -9.15 4.87
N HIS A 55 -1.92 -8.95 5.72
CA HIS A 55 -3.28 -8.71 5.22
C HIS A 55 -3.36 -7.27 4.73
N VAL A 56 -3.90 -7.08 3.53
CA VAL A 56 -4.03 -5.75 2.89
C VAL A 56 -5.46 -5.28 3.04
N TYR A 57 -5.63 -4.02 3.44
CA TYR A 57 -6.94 -3.42 3.65
C TYR A 57 -7.10 -2.18 2.79
N ALA A 58 -8.35 -1.91 2.40
CA ALA A 58 -8.78 -0.60 1.97
C ALA A 58 -9.82 -0.04 2.92
N TYR A 59 -9.59 1.19 3.35
CA TYR A 59 -10.56 2.00 4.06
C TYR A 59 -10.97 3.16 3.18
N ARG A 60 -12.25 3.55 3.25
CA ARG A 60 -12.69 4.79 2.63
C ARG A 60 -11.96 5.95 3.28
N ALA A 61 -11.37 6.76 2.43
CA ALA A 61 -10.64 7.96 2.73
C ALA A 61 -11.32 8.90 3.74
N SER A 62 -12.62 9.13 3.54
CA SER A 62 -13.39 10.17 4.20
C SER A 62 -13.81 9.83 5.63
N ASP A 63 -14.14 8.57 5.90
CA ASP A 63 -14.80 8.14 7.14
C ASP A 63 -14.18 6.87 7.76
N GLY A 64 -13.20 6.28 7.09
CA GLY A 64 -12.50 5.09 7.55
C GLY A 64 -13.30 3.80 7.42
N VAL A 65 -14.46 3.77 6.77
CA VAL A 65 -15.22 2.52 6.58
C VAL A 65 -14.36 1.50 5.83
N GLN A 66 -14.23 0.27 6.37
CA GLN A 66 -13.52 -0.81 5.67
C GLN A 66 -14.29 -1.22 4.43
N VAL A 67 -13.66 -1.15 3.27
CA VAL A 67 -14.27 -1.49 1.98
C VAL A 67 -13.99 -2.95 1.63
N TRP A 68 -12.74 -3.39 1.83
CA TRP A 68 -12.33 -4.77 1.62
C TRP A 68 -11.08 -5.13 2.43
N GLU A 69 -10.84 -6.43 2.55
CA GLU A 69 -9.63 -7.04 3.09
C GLU A 69 -9.16 -8.15 2.13
N ASN A 70 -7.84 -8.25 1.92
CA ASN A 70 -7.20 -9.36 1.24
C ASN A 70 -6.25 -10.09 2.18
N THR A 71 -6.50 -11.39 2.36
CA THR A 71 -5.71 -12.29 3.21
C THR A 71 -4.89 -13.31 2.40
N GLN A 72 -4.90 -13.23 1.07
CA GLN A 72 -4.17 -14.17 0.20
C GLN A 72 -2.65 -14.01 0.32
N LEU A 73 -2.19 -12.84 0.81
CA LEU A 73 -0.78 -12.53 1.00
C LEU A 73 -0.27 -12.82 2.42
N THR A 74 -1.04 -13.56 3.22
CA THR A 74 -0.70 -13.85 4.61
C THR A 74 0.71 -14.43 4.76
N TRP A 75 1.49 -13.87 5.69
CA TRP A 75 2.89 -14.23 5.97
C TRP A 75 3.86 -14.10 4.79
N ARG A 76 3.54 -13.24 3.81
CA ARG A 76 4.45 -12.93 2.70
C ARG A 76 5.52 -11.91 3.08
N ASP A 77 5.39 -11.23 4.22
CA ASP A 77 6.19 -10.08 4.62
C ASP A 77 6.17 -9.01 3.50
N VAL A 78 4.96 -8.53 3.19
CA VAL A 78 4.77 -7.52 2.13
C VAL A 78 5.40 -6.19 2.52
N GLY A 79 5.96 -5.50 1.52
CA GLY A 79 6.59 -4.18 1.66
C GLY A 79 5.60 -3.01 1.62
N GLU A 80 6.13 -1.80 1.45
CA GLU A 80 5.31 -0.60 1.33
C GLU A 80 4.42 -0.64 0.07
N PRO A 81 3.10 -0.36 0.20
CA PRO A 81 2.19 -0.33 -0.94
C PRO A 81 2.30 0.97 -1.75
N LEU A 82 1.94 0.88 -3.02
CA LEU A 82 1.71 2.01 -3.93
C LEU A 82 0.35 1.86 -4.61
N ALA A 83 -0.55 2.82 -4.41
CA ALA A 83 -1.75 2.97 -5.21
C ALA A 83 -1.43 3.74 -6.50
N VAL A 84 -1.75 3.15 -7.66
CA VAL A 84 -1.56 3.78 -8.97
C VAL A 84 -2.60 3.25 -9.97
N GLY A 85 -3.25 4.16 -10.69
CA GLY A 85 -4.31 3.80 -11.63
C GLY A 85 -5.43 3.01 -10.94
N LYS A 86 -5.67 1.77 -11.38
CA LYS A 86 -6.72 0.88 -10.85
C LYS A 86 -6.20 -0.16 -9.85
N VAL A 87 -4.91 -0.14 -9.53
CA VAL A 87 -4.28 -1.16 -8.69
C VAL A 87 -3.56 -0.56 -7.48
N VAL A 88 -3.52 -1.32 -6.39
CA VAL A 88 -2.55 -1.13 -5.31
C VAL A 88 -1.53 -2.26 -5.43
N LEU A 89 -0.25 -1.93 -5.45
CA LEU A 89 0.82 -2.91 -5.60
C LEU A 89 1.85 -2.83 -4.48
N MET A 90 2.46 -3.97 -4.18
CA MET A 90 3.50 -4.08 -3.16
C MET A 90 4.41 -5.26 -3.45
N GLY A 91 5.67 -5.11 -3.05
CA GLY A 91 6.64 -6.19 -3.07
C GLY A 91 6.46 -7.16 -1.89
N ASP A 92 7.13 -8.30 -1.94
CA ASP A 92 7.25 -9.22 -0.82
C ASP A 92 8.70 -9.67 -0.57
N LYS A 93 8.93 -10.33 0.56
CA LYS A 93 10.25 -10.83 0.96
C LYS A 93 10.81 -11.92 0.04
N GLN A 94 9.99 -12.53 -0.80
CA GLN A 94 10.42 -13.52 -1.79
C GLN A 94 10.74 -12.90 -3.16
N GLY A 95 10.62 -11.58 -3.30
CA GLY A 95 10.92 -10.85 -4.51
C GLY A 95 9.81 -10.86 -5.55
N TYR A 96 8.58 -11.15 -5.13
CA TYR A 96 7.40 -10.94 -5.96
C TYR A 96 6.81 -9.55 -5.77
N VAL A 97 6.12 -9.08 -6.80
CA VAL A 97 5.28 -7.88 -6.77
C VAL A 97 3.85 -8.33 -7.01
N HIS A 98 2.97 -7.97 -6.09
CA HIS A 98 1.54 -8.31 -6.12
C HIS A 98 0.75 -7.08 -6.52
N LEU A 99 -0.22 -7.24 -7.42
CA LEU A 99 -1.12 -6.18 -7.85
C LEU A 99 -2.54 -6.57 -7.45
N LEU A 100 -3.15 -5.77 -6.58
CA LEU A 100 -4.55 -5.93 -6.16
C LEU A 100 -5.40 -4.84 -6.83
N ASN A 101 -6.63 -5.18 -7.21
CA ASN A 101 -7.60 -4.21 -7.66
C ASN A 101 -7.97 -3.26 -6.51
N GLN A 102 -7.94 -1.94 -6.73
CA GLN A 102 -8.20 -0.95 -5.68
C GLN A 102 -9.64 -1.01 -5.12
N ASN A 103 -10.61 -1.44 -5.92
CA ASN A 103 -12.03 -1.42 -5.54
C ASN A 103 -12.47 -2.73 -4.87
N SER A 104 -11.88 -3.86 -5.27
CA SER A 104 -12.31 -5.19 -4.79
C SER A 104 -11.27 -5.92 -3.93
N GLY A 105 -10.03 -5.46 -3.90
CA GLY A 105 -8.92 -6.16 -3.25
C GLY A 105 -8.50 -7.47 -3.95
N GLN A 106 -9.11 -7.83 -5.07
CA GLN A 106 -8.80 -9.07 -5.79
C GLN A 106 -7.40 -9.00 -6.40
N LEU A 107 -6.66 -10.11 -6.33
CA LEU A 107 -5.35 -10.24 -6.97
C LEU A 107 -5.52 -10.21 -8.50
N VAL A 108 -4.99 -9.16 -9.12
CA VAL A 108 -5.02 -8.96 -10.58
C VAL A 108 -3.83 -9.65 -11.24
N SER A 109 -2.65 -9.53 -10.64
CA SER A 109 -1.43 -10.09 -11.20
C SER A 109 -0.35 -10.27 -10.14
N ARG A 110 0.60 -11.14 -10.46
CA ARG A 110 1.81 -11.36 -9.66
C ARG A 110 3.01 -11.45 -10.61
N ILE A 111 4.05 -10.68 -10.31
CA ILE A 111 5.26 -10.60 -11.12
C ILE A 111 6.44 -11.06 -10.25
N ARG A 112 7.26 -11.99 -10.74
CA ARG A 112 8.55 -12.25 -10.10
C ARG A 112 9.53 -11.15 -10.51
N HIS A 113 9.82 -10.23 -9.60
CA HIS A 113 10.76 -9.16 -9.86
C HIS A 113 12.20 -9.66 -9.67
N ASP A 114 12.49 -10.31 -8.55
CA ASP A 114 13.83 -10.80 -8.22
C ASP A 114 13.80 -12.03 -7.31
N SER A 115 14.93 -12.68 -7.07
CA SER A 115 15.08 -13.70 -6.03
C SER A 115 15.23 -13.09 -4.63
N SER A 116 15.63 -11.82 -4.54
CA SER A 116 15.79 -11.05 -3.30
C SER A 116 14.54 -10.26 -2.91
N PRO A 117 14.38 -9.88 -1.63
CA PRO A 117 13.22 -9.13 -1.13
C PRO A 117 12.94 -7.83 -1.89
N VAL A 118 11.66 -7.51 -2.08
CA VAL A 118 11.18 -6.18 -2.49
C VAL A 118 10.40 -5.58 -1.32
N THR A 119 11.07 -4.75 -0.51
CA THR A 119 10.46 -4.15 0.68
C THR A 119 10.19 -2.65 0.54
N ALA A 120 10.97 -1.96 -0.30
CA ALA A 120 10.82 -0.53 -0.56
C ALA A 120 9.54 -0.23 -1.33
N ALA A 121 8.97 0.97 -1.11
CA ALA A 121 7.83 1.43 -1.90
C ALA A 121 8.17 1.46 -3.39
N PRO A 122 7.32 0.87 -4.24
CA PRO A 122 7.36 1.15 -5.67
C PRO A 122 7.17 2.65 -5.94
N ILE A 123 7.72 3.15 -7.04
CA ILE A 123 7.63 4.56 -7.42
C ILE A 123 6.97 4.67 -8.79
N ALA A 124 5.87 5.42 -8.89
CA ALA A 124 5.30 5.81 -10.18
C ALA A 124 5.95 7.10 -10.68
N ALA A 125 6.58 7.06 -11.86
CA ALA A 125 7.20 8.23 -12.47
C ALA A 125 7.19 8.09 -14.00
N GLY A 126 6.86 9.16 -14.73
CA GLY A 126 6.95 9.18 -16.20
C GLY A 126 6.14 8.07 -16.89
N GLY A 127 5.00 7.67 -16.34
CA GLY A 127 4.15 6.59 -16.88
C GLY A 127 4.69 5.17 -16.68
N VAL A 128 5.74 4.99 -15.88
CA VAL A 128 6.26 3.68 -15.46
C VAL A 128 6.21 3.52 -13.95
N ILE A 129 6.25 2.28 -13.51
CA ILE A 129 6.41 1.88 -12.11
C ILE A 129 7.83 1.33 -11.94
N ILE A 130 8.64 2.00 -11.13
CA ILE A 130 10.00 1.61 -10.80
C ILE A 130 9.96 0.77 -9.53
N ILE A 131 10.60 -0.40 -9.59
CA ILE A 131 10.69 -1.35 -8.48
C ILE A 131 12.16 -1.69 -8.28
N ALA A 132 12.58 -1.69 -7.03
CA ALA A 132 13.93 -2.04 -6.60
C ALA A 132 13.89 -3.19 -5.58
N SER A 133 14.73 -4.20 -5.78
CA SER A 133 14.96 -5.28 -4.81
C SER A 133 16.15 -4.95 -3.90
N GLN A 134 16.22 -5.62 -2.75
CA GLN A 134 17.40 -5.60 -1.89
C GLN A 134 18.63 -6.28 -2.54
N GLY A 135 18.42 -7.08 -3.59
CA GLY A 135 19.50 -7.67 -4.40
C GLY A 135 20.14 -6.69 -5.39
N GLY A 136 19.64 -5.45 -5.44
CA GLY A 136 20.17 -4.39 -6.32
C GLY A 136 19.53 -4.36 -7.71
N LYS A 137 18.56 -5.25 -8.00
CA LYS A 137 17.82 -5.19 -9.26
C LYS A 137 16.86 -4.00 -9.24
N ILE A 138 16.92 -3.18 -10.29
CA ILE A 138 15.97 -2.09 -10.53
C ILE A 138 15.34 -2.32 -11.91
N ALA A 139 14.01 -2.28 -11.99
CA ALA A 139 13.30 -2.43 -13.26
C ALA A 139 12.10 -1.49 -13.33
N ALA A 140 11.76 -1.07 -14.55
CA ALA A 140 10.60 -0.26 -14.85
C ALA A 140 9.51 -1.09 -15.54
N TYR A 141 8.28 -1.01 -15.02
CA TYR A 141 7.11 -1.70 -15.55
C TYR A 141 6.12 -0.70 -16.12
N ARG A 142 5.50 -1.04 -17.25
CA ARG A 142 4.38 -0.27 -17.80
C ARG A 142 3.08 -0.99 -17.49
N PRO A 143 2.09 -0.33 -16.87
CA PRO A 143 0.72 -0.84 -16.86
C PRO A 143 0.25 -0.89 -18.32
N ARG A 144 -0.16 -2.08 -18.79
CA ARG A 144 -0.83 -2.26 -20.08
C ARG A 144 -2.33 -2.43 -19.85
#